data_AF-E4LHD5-F1
#
_entry.id   AF-E4LHD5-F1
#
_cell.length_a   1.000
_cell.length_b   1.000
_cell.length_c   1.000
_cell.angle_alpha   90.00
_cell.angle_beta   90.00
_cell.angle_gamma   90.00
#
_symmetry.space_group_name_H-M   'P 1'
#
loop_
_entity.id
_entity.type
_entity.pdbx_description
1 polymer ?
#
loop_
_entity_poly.entity_id
_entity_poly.type
_entity_poly.pdbx_seq_one_letter_code
_entity_poly.pdbx_strand_id
1 'polypeptide(L)'
;MENAGRKAKILAAVFASVAALGAGYYYRNDIVYVLCEVVHPAWNAGEQRLSDAYGRRFTLMNGGDGTETALYDDDTVVTFRRDEAGNLIWEYGTASLLAPIAANYFAFHGIAYPGGAMDVSAMTYRPNGALEALPAPPPVSKGVSNYHGGAGRGYWGRSGTNYDGKKSDNVKQLTRKSGFGRAGVRSSGHGS
;
A
#
# COMPACT_ATOMS: atom_id res chain seq x y z
N MET A 1 4.54 -4.14 32.40
CA MET A 1 5.44 -3.64 31.34
C MET A 1 5.80 -4.82 30.45
N GLU A 2 5.25 -4.87 29.24
CA GLU A 2 5.56 -5.95 28.28
C GLU A 2 7.03 -5.84 27.86
N ASN A 3 7.78 -6.94 27.95
CA ASN A 3 9.21 -6.97 27.66
C ASN A 3 9.45 -6.75 26.16
N ALA A 4 9.76 -5.52 25.75
CA ALA A 4 10.14 -5.17 24.38
C ALA A 4 11.24 -6.10 23.82
N GLY A 5 12.18 -6.54 24.67
CA GLY A 5 13.22 -7.51 24.30
C GLY A 5 12.70 -8.91 23.98
N ARG A 6 11.57 -9.35 24.56
CA ARG A 6 10.94 -10.64 24.22
C ARG A 6 10.23 -10.56 22.87
N LYS A 7 9.52 -9.45 22.59
CA LYS A 7 8.88 -9.19 21.29
C LYS A 7 9.92 -9.14 20.16
N ALA A 8 11.04 -8.44 20.38
CA ALA A 8 12.13 -8.36 19.41
C ALA A 8 12.76 -9.74 19.10
N LYS A 9 12.96 -10.59 20.12
CA LYS A 9 13.48 -11.96 19.92
C LYS A 9 12.50 -12.85 19.15
N ILE A 10 11.21 -12.78 19.46
CA ILE A 10 10.16 -13.49 18.71
C ILE A 10 10.16 -13.01 17.26
N LEU A 11 10.20 -11.70 17.03
CA LEU A 11 10.22 -11.12 15.70
C LEU A 11 11.44 -11.58 14.90
N ALA A 12 12.64 -11.51 15.49
CA ALA A 12 13.87 -11.98 14.87
C ALA A 12 13.84 -13.48 14.53
N ALA A 13 13.33 -14.32 15.44
CA ALA A 13 13.18 -15.76 15.21
C ALA A 13 12.21 -16.07 14.08
N VAL A 14 11.10 -15.33 13.97
CA VAL A 14 10.12 -15.52 12.89
C VAL A 14 10.65 -14.96 11.56
N PHE A 15 11.33 -13.83 11.55
CA PHE A 15 11.98 -13.35 10.34
C PHE A 15 13.06 -14.30 9.83
N ALA A 16 13.86 -14.86 10.75
CA ALA A 16 14.86 -15.86 10.42
C ALA A 16 14.22 -17.14 9.85
N SER A 17 13.10 -17.60 10.41
CA SER A 17 12.40 -18.78 9.86
C SER A 17 11.74 -18.49 8.51
N VAL A 18 11.12 -17.32 8.32
CA VAL A 18 10.57 -16.90 7.02
C VAL A 18 11.69 -16.76 5.97
N ALA A 19 12.86 -16.25 6.35
CA ALA A 19 14.02 -16.15 5.46
C ALA A 19 14.65 -17.53 5.16
N ALA A 20 14.69 -18.43 6.14
CA ALA A 20 15.25 -19.78 6.00
C ALA A 20 14.41 -20.70 5.10
N LEU A 21 13.13 -20.39 4.88
CA LEU A 21 12.28 -21.10 3.91
C LEU A 21 12.65 -20.81 2.43
N GLY A 22 13.64 -19.95 2.18
CA GLY A 22 14.26 -19.77 0.86
C GLY A 22 13.40 -19.02 -0.17
N ALA A 23 13.85 -19.03 -1.43
CA ALA A 23 13.28 -18.28 -2.56
C ALA A 23 11.91 -18.79 -3.06
N GLY A 24 11.33 -19.83 -2.45
CA GLY A 24 10.12 -20.49 -2.94
C GLY A 24 8.80 -19.92 -2.44
N TYR A 25 8.80 -18.94 -1.52
CA TYR A 25 7.56 -18.53 -0.84
C TYR A 25 6.98 -17.21 -1.38
N TYR A 26 5.98 -17.35 -2.26
CA TYR A 26 5.27 -16.26 -2.93
C TYR A 26 4.60 -15.25 -1.96
N TYR A 27 4.40 -15.60 -0.67
CA TYR A 27 3.71 -14.78 0.34
C TYR A 27 4.64 -14.23 1.44
N ARG A 28 5.96 -14.24 1.22
CA ARG A 28 6.94 -13.79 2.22
C ARG A 28 6.59 -12.40 2.77
N ASN A 29 6.32 -11.45 1.89
CA ASN A 29 6.01 -10.07 2.26
C ASN A 29 4.66 -9.95 2.99
N ASP A 30 3.69 -10.80 2.69
CA ASP A 30 2.39 -10.80 3.41
C ASP A 30 2.53 -11.33 4.83
N ILE A 31 3.33 -12.39 5.01
CA ILE A 31 3.65 -12.91 6.34
C ILE A 31 4.38 -11.85 7.16
N VAL A 32 5.39 -11.21 6.57
CA VAL A 32 6.14 -10.12 7.22
C VAL A 32 5.20 -8.98 7.62
N TYR A 33 4.32 -8.56 6.72
CA TYR A 33 3.35 -7.50 6.99
C TYR A 33 2.44 -7.85 8.18
N VAL A 34 1.81 -9.03 8.18
CA VAL A 34 0.91 -9.48 9.27
C VAL A 34 1.65 -9.61 10.60
N LEU A 35 2.89 -10.09 10.59
CA LEU A 35 3.72 -10.16 11.80
C LEU A 35 4.05 -8.78 12.35
N CYS A 36 4.41 -7.83 11.48
CA CYS A 36 4.65 -6.45 11.87
C CYS A 36 3.39 -5.83 12.48
N GLU A 37 2.19 -6.08 11.95
CA GLU A 37 0.94 -5.57 12.54
C GLU A 37 0.73 -6.03 13.98
N VAL A 38 1.11 -7.27 14.32
CA VAL A 38 0.93 -7.84 15.66
C VAL A 38 2.05 -7.41 16.61
N VAL A 39 3.29 -7.43 16.15
CA VAL A 39 4.47 -7.30 17.02
C VAL A 39 5.00 -5.88 17.10
N HIS A 40 4.99 -5.15 15.97
CA HIS A 40 5.52 -3.81 15.86
C HIS A 40 4.75 -2.98 14.80
N PRO A 41 3.47 -2.64 15.05
CA PRO A 41 2.58 -2.05 14.05
C PRO A 41 3.06 -0.71 13.48
N ALA A 42 3.94 -0.01 14.22
CA ALA A 42 4.57 1.22 13.75
C ALA A 42 5.43 1.02 12.50
N TRP A 43 5.90 -0.20 12.19
CA TRP A 43 6.66 -0.46 10.96
C TRP A 43 5.77 -0.50 9.70
N ASN A 44 4.47 -0.74 9.87
CA ASN A 44 3.49 -0.68 8.78
C ASN A 44 2.72 0.65 8.81
N ALA A 45 3.20 1.65 9.54
CA ALA A 45 2.54 2.96 9.60
C ALA A 45 2.53 3.59 8.21
N GLY A 46 1.35 3.99 7.74
CA GLY A 46 1.15 4.51 6.39
C GLY A 46 1.27 3.45 5.30
N GLU A 47 1.17 2.16 5.62
CA GLU A 47 1.30 1.07 4.65
C GLU A 47 0.10 0.14 4.69
N GLN A 48 -0.26 -0.38 3.52
CA GLN A 48 -1.31 -1.38 3.36
C GLN A 48 -0.90 -2.41 2.32
N ARG A 49 -1.04 -3.70 2.66
CA ARG A 49 -0.91 -4.77 1.66
C ARG A 49 -2.19 -4.94 0.85
N LEU A 50 -2.05 -4.89 -0.47
CA LEU A 50 -3.11 -5.05 -1.45
C LEU A 50 -2.68 -6.04 -2.55
N SER A 51 -3.61 -6.38 -3.43
CA SER A 51 -3.34 -7.08 -4.69
C SER A 51 -3.92 -6.29 -5.84
N ASP A 52 -3.40 -6.46 -7.05
CA ASP A 52 -3.96 -5.86 -8.26
C ASP A 52 -4.98 -6.78 -8.93
N ALA A 53 -5.55 -6.34 -10.06
CA ALA A 53 -6.55 -7.11 -10.82
C ALA A 53 -6.03 -8.45 -11.35
N TYR A 54 -4.71 -8.66 -11.41
CA TYR A 54 -4.07 -9.91 -11.86
C TYR A 54 -3.61 -10.78 -10.68
N GLY A 55 -3.89 -10.38 -9.45
CA GLY A 55 -3.47 -11.10 -8.25
C GLY A 55 -2.00 -10.92 -7.89
N ARG A 56 -1.29 -9.97 -8.54
CA ARG A 56 0.05 -9.57 -8.11
C ARG A 56 -0.07 -8.73 -6.84
N ARG A 57 0.85 -8.91 -5.90
CA ARG A 57 0.79 -8.24 -4.60
C ARG A 57 1.66 -7.00 -4.58
N PHE A 58 1.14 -5.97 -3.92
CA PHE A 58 1.88 -4.73 -3.71
C PHE A 58 1.57 -4.15 -2.33
N THR A 59 2.52 -3.38 -1.82
CA THR A 59 2.34 -2.52 -0.65
C THR A 59 1.98 -1.13 -1.14
N LEU A 60 0.79 -0.67 -0.81
CA LEU A 60 0.40 0.73 -0.96
C LEU A 60 0.98 1.51 0.21
N MET A 61 1.66 2.62 -0.07
CA MET A 61 2.33 3.46 0.92
C MET A 61 1.87 4.91 0.78
N ASN A 62 1.47 5.51 1.90
CA ASN A 62 1.08 6.90 1.99
C ASN A 62 2.32 7.81 2.05
N GLY A 63 2.47 8.71 1.07
CA GLY A 63 3.57 9.68 1.00
C GLY A 63 3.46 10.84 2.00
N GLY A 64 2.26 11.08 2.53
CA GLY A 64 1.95 12.15 3.48
C GLY A 64 1.80 13.54 2.86
N ASP A 65 2.01 13.68 1.55
CA ASP A 65 1.88 14.91 0.76
C ASP A 65 0.76 14.82 -0.29
N GLY A 66 -0.13 13.83 -0.13
CA GLY A 66 -1.19 13.50 -1.09
C GLY A 66 -0.75 12.52 -2.19
N THR A 67 0.54 12.17 -2.26
CA THR A 67 1.01 11.09 -3.13
C THR A 67 0.92 9.73 -2.44
N GLU A 68 0.74 8.69 -3.23
CA GLU A 68 0.72 7.30 -2.79
C GLU A 68 1.62 6.47 -3.71
N THR A 69 2.30 5.49 -3.14
CA THR A 69 3.25 4.64 -3.86
C THR A 69 2.85 3.18 -3.74
N ALA A 70 2.63 2.51 -4.85
CA ALA A 70 2.45 1.06 -4.91
C ALA A 70 3.80 0.39 -5.25
N LEU A 71 4.35 -0.39 -4.32
CA LEU A 71 5.55 -1.20 -4.51
C LEU A 71 5.18 -2.68 -4.58
N TYR A 72 5.44 -3.30 -5.71
CA TYR A 72 5.24 -4.72 -5.93
C TYR A 72 6.41 -5.56 -5.38
N ASP A 73 6.14 -6.84 -5.20
CA ASP A 73 7.15 -7.80 -4.70
C ASP A 73 8.32 -8.03 -5.67
N ASP A 74 8.14 -7.70 -6.95
CA ASP A 74 9.18 -7.74 -8.00
C ASP A 74 9.97 -6.41 -8.10
N ASP A 75 9.91 -5.56 -7.08
CA ASP A 75 10.49 -4.22 -7.01
C ASP A 75 9.91 -3.22 -8.06
N THR A 76 8.88 -3.59 -8.84
CA THR A 76 8.20 -2.62 -9.71
C THR A 76 7.40 -1.64 -8.87
N VAL A 77 7.45 -0.37 -9.24
CA VAL A 77 6.88 0.73 -8.45
C VAL A 77 6.12 1.70 -9.32
N VAL A 78 5.03 2.24 -8.79
CA VAL A 78 4.34 3.41 -9.33
C VAL A 78 3.99 4.36 -8.21
N THR A 79 4.24 5.64 -8.41
CA THR A 79 3.79 6.70 -7.52
C THR A 79 2.84 7.61 -8.27
N PHE A 80 1.76 7.96 -7.60
CA PHE A 80 0.65 8.70 -8.17
C PHE A 80 -0.01 9.57 -7.11
N ARG A 81 -0.87 10.47 -7.56
CA ARG A 81 -1.77 11.25 -6.72
C ARG A 81 -3.20 11.05 -7.21
N ARG A 82 -4.13 10.89 -6.26
CA ARG A 82 -5.56 10.94 -6.57
C ARG A 82 -6.04 12.39 -6.51
N ASP A 83 -6.71 12.86 -7.56
CA ASP A 83 -7.38 14.16 -7.53
C ASP A 83 -8.82 14.07 -6.99
N GLU A 84 -9.51 15.21 -6.91
CA GLU A 84 -10.89 15.28 -6.41
C GLU A 84 -11.89 14.53 -7.30
N ALA A 85 -11.62 14.42 -8.60
CA ALA A 85 -12.44 13.68 -9.56
C ALA A 85 -12.17 12.17 -9.52
N GLY A 86 -11.17 11.73 -8.75
CA GLY A 86 -10.78 10.33 -8.68
C GLY A 86 -9.76 9.90 -9.71
N ASN A 87 -9.21 10.81 -10.50
CA ASN A 87 -8.17 10.44 -11.45
C ASN A 87 -6.90 10.05 -10.70
N LEU A 88 -6.26 8.97 -11.13
CA LEU A 88 -4.93 8.60 -10.63
C LEU A 88 -3.91 9.22 -11.57
N ILE A 89 -3.30 10.31 -11.14
CA ILE A 89 -2.31 11.07 -11.91
C ILE A 89 -0.94 10.48 -11.60
N TRP A 90 -0.26 9.96 -12.62
CA TRP A 90 1.09 9.44 -12.47
C TRP A 90 2.10 10.54 -12.11
N GLU A 91 3.00 10.24 -11.19
CA GLU A 91 4.10 11.14 -10.78
C GLU A 91 5.46 10.54 -11.18
N TYR A 92 5.70 9.25 -10.90
CA TYR A 92 6.91 8.54 -11.31
C TYR A 92 6.76 7.01 -11.27
N GLY A 93 7.73 6.29 -11.86
CA GLY A 93 7.73 4.83 -11.94
C GLY A 93 6.94 4.29 -13.13
N THR A 94 6.37 3.10 -13.00
CA THR A 94 5.74 2.37 -14.11
C THR A 94 4.25 2.73 -14.23
N ALA A 95 3.92 3.70 -15.08
CA ALA A 95 2.55 4.22 -15.25
C ALA A 95 1.51 3.15 -15.62
N SER A 96 1.90 2.09 -16.34
CA SER A 96 1.00 0.99 -16.71
C SER A 96 0.45 0.21 -15.52
N LEU A 97 1.01 0.39 -14.32
CA LEU A 97 0.50 -0.21 -13.08
C LEU A 97 -0.74 0.49 -12.53
N LEU A 98 -1.10 1.69 -12.99
CA LEU A 98 -2.29 2.40 -12.48
C LEU A 98 -3.60 1.70 -12.80
N ALA A 99 -3.75 1.21 -14.03
CA ALA A 99 -4.94 0.48 -14.45
C ALA A 99 -5.19 -0.80 -13.61
N PRO A 100 -4.20 -1.72 -13.45
CA PRO A 100 -4.44 -2.94 -12.68
C PRO A 100 -4.66 -2.73 -11.18
N ILE A 101 -4.10 -1.67 -10.56
CA ILE A 101 -4.34 -1.41 -9.13
C ILE A 101 -5.69 -0.74 -8.85
N ALA A 102 -6.30 -0.07 -9.84
CA ALA A 102 -7.42 0.84 -9.64
C ALA A 102 -8.57 0.24 -8.82
N ALA A 103 -9.07 -0.95 -9.19
CA ALA A 103 -10.21 -1.57 -8.53
C ALA A 103 -10.01 -1.74 -7.01
N ASN A 104 -8.88 -2.34 -6.63
CA ASN A 104 -8.58 -2.62 -5.22
C ASN A 104 -8.12 -1.36 -4.47
N TYR A 105 -7.50 -0.41 -5.16
CA TYR A 105 -7.20 0.91 -4.63
C TYR A 105 -8.47 1.67 -4.23
N PHE A 106 -9.45 1.81 -5.14
CA PHE A 106 -10.71 2.48 -4.83
C PHE A 106 -11.48 1.75 -3.73
N ALA A 107 -11.53 0.42 -3.79
CA ALA A 107 -12.19 -0.37 -2.76
C ALA A 107 -11.55 -0.18 -1.37
N PHE A 108 -10.22 -0.11 -1.31
CA PHE A 108 -9.49 0.19 -0.08
C PHE A 108 -9.87 1.56 0.50
N HIS A 109 -10.02 2.57 -0.35
CA HIS A 109 -10.49 3.90 0.04
C HIS A 109 -12.00 4.02 0.25
N GLY A 110 -12.75 2.91 0.23
CA GLY A 110 -14.20 2.93 0.44
C GLY A 110 -14.97 3.52 -0.74
N ILE A 111 -14.42 3.47 -1.95
CA ILE A 111 -15.00 4.03 -3.18
C ILE A 111 -15.43 2.90 -4.09
N ALA A 112 -16.68 2.95 -4.57
CA ALA A 112 -17.19 2.01 -5.56
C ALA A 112 -16.44 2.20 -6.88
N TYR A 113 -16.05 1.10 -7.52
CA TYR A 113 -15.22 1.14 -8.72
C TYR A 113 -16.09 1.14 -9.99
N PRO A 114 -16.24 2.27 -10.72
CA PRO A 114 -17.06 2.34 -11.93
C PRO A 114 -16.34 1.81 -13.19
N GLY A 115 -15.15 1.20 -13.03
CA GLY A 115 -14.22 0.99 -14.13
C GLY A 115 -13.51 2.28 -14.52
N GLY A 116 -12.65 2.19 -15.53
CA GLY A 116 -11.87 3.33 -16.02
C GLY A 116 -10.94 2.93 -17.14
N ALA A 117 -10.22 3.90 -17.67
CA ALA A 117 -9.23 3.71 -18.72
C ALA A 117 -7.99 4.58 -18.48
N MET A 118 -6.86 4.10 -18.97
CA MET A 118 -5.62 4.87 -18.98
C MET A 118 -5.66 5.88 -20.13
N ASP A 119 -5.57 7.16 -19.81
CA ASP A 119 -5.20 8.22 -20.75
C ASP A 119 -3.68 8.25 -20.86
N VAL A 120 -3.17 7.56 -21.88
CA VAL A 120 -1.72 7.38 -22.09
C VAL A 120 -1.03 8.71 -22.40
N SER A 121 -1.75 9.69 -22.97
CA SER A 121 -1.19 11.00 -23.30
C SER A 121 -0.92 11.84 -22.05
N ALA A 122 -1.82 11.78 -21.07
CA ALA A 122 -1.72 12.49 -19.81
C ALA A 122 -1.11 11.62 -18.69
N MET A 123 -0.73 10.37 -18.97
CA MET A 123 -0.32 9.36 -17.99
C MET A 123 -1.28 9.31 -16.78
N THR A 124 -2.58 9.36 -17.05
CA THR A 124 -3.61 9.49 -16.01
C THR A 124 -4.64 8.40 -16.17
N TYR A 125 -4.93 7.67 -15.09
CA TYR A 125 -6.05 6.76 -15.07
C TYR A 125 -7.33 7.52 -14.76
N ARG A 126 -8.33 7.43 -15.65
CA ARG A 126 -9.61 8.13 -15.54
C ARG A 126 -10.74 7.15 -15.24
N PRO A 127 -11.48 7.30 -14.11
CA PRO A 127 -12.71 6.56 -13.86
C PRO A 127 -13.77 6.83 -14.94
N ASN A 128 -14.56 5.82 -15.29
CA ASN A 128 -15.60 5.94 -16.33
C ASN A 128 -16.91 6.60 -15.83
N GLY A 129 -17.01 6.91 -14.54
CA GLY A 129 -18.23 7.44 -13.94
C GLY A 129 -17.97 8.13 -12.60
N ALA A 130 -19.04 8.66 -12.01
CA ALA A 130 -18.97 9.30 -10.70
C ALA A 130 -18.47 8.32 -9.64
N LEU A 131 -17.63 8.82 -8.73
CA LEU A 131 -17.16 8.06 -7.60
C LEU A 131 -18.21 8.09 -6.49
N GLU A 132 -18.74 6.92 -6.16
CA GLU A 132 -19.70 6.75 -5.07
C GLU A 132 -19.04 6.04 -3.89
N ALA A 133 -19.58 6.23 -2.69
CA ALA A 133 -19.13 5.47 -1.53
C ALA A 133 -19.49 3.98 -1.69
N LEU A 134 -18.59 3.08 -1.31
CA LEU A 134 -18.92 1.66 -1.21
C LEU A 134 -20.06 1.47 -0.21
N PRO A 135 -21.06 0.64 -0.54
CA PRO A 135 -22.13 0.32 0.40
C PRO A 135 -21.55 -0.31 1.66
N ALA A 136 -22.07 0.08 2.82
CA ALA A 136 -21.65 -0.48 4.09
C ALA A 136 -21.88 -2.00 4.08
N PRO A 137 -20.92 -2.81 4.57
CA PRO A 137 -21.14 -4.25 4.68
C PRO A 137 -22.34 -4.52 5.59
N PRO A 138 -23.16 -5.55 5.29
CA PRO A 138 -24.28 -5.92 6.15
C PRO A 138 -23.77 -6.25 7.56
N PRO A 139 -24.55 -5.96 8.62
CA PRO A 139 -24.12 -6.21 9.99
C PRO A 139 -23.86 -7.71 10.19
N VAL A 140 -22.60 -8.06 10.48
CA VAL A 140 -22.20 -9.43 10.80
C VAL A 140 -22.83 -9.81 12.13
N SER A 141 -23.70 -10.82 12.15
CA SER A 141 -24.21 -11.37 13.41
C SER A 141 -23.03 -11.98 14.18
N LYS A 142 -22.86 -11.57 15.45
CA LYS A 142 -21.81 -12.10 16.32
C LYS A 142 -22.15 -13.55 16.67
N GLY A 143 -21.68 -14.48 15.83
CA GLY A 143 -21.81 -15.91 16.04
C GLY A 143 -20.55 -16.67 15.60
N VAL A 144 -19.90 -17.28 16.59
CA VAL A 144 -18.86 -18.33 16.50
C VAL A 144 -17.40 -17.88 16.34
N SER A 145 -16.58 -18.47 17.22
CA SER A 145 -15.17 -18.23 17.48
C SER A 145 -14.20 -18.89 16.49
N ASN A 146 -13.06 -18.22 16.28
CA ASN A 146 -11.68 -18.69 16.20
C ASN A 146 -11.25 -19.78 15.17
N TYR A 147 -10.07 -19.53 14.58
CA TYR A 147 -9.28 -20.35 13.66
C TYR A 147 -9.65 -20.30 12.18
N HIS A 148 -9.21 -19.23 11.51
CA HIS A 148 -8.89 -19.29 10.07
C HIS A 148 -7.61 -18.51 9.82
N GLY A 149 -6.51 -19.26 9.66
CA GLY A 149 -5.36 -18.83 8.87
C GLY A 149 -5.75 -18.85 7.39
N GLY A 150 -5.24 -17.89 6.64
CA GLY A 150 -5.56 -17.71 5.23
C GLY A 150 -5.75 -16.24 4.91
N ALA A 151 -4.89 -15.76 4.02
CA ALA A 151 -4.95 -14.44 3.40
C ALA A 151 -6.38 -14.05 3.01
N GLY A 152 -6.81 -12.83 3.34
CA GLY A 152 -8.07 -12.27 2.83
C GLY A 152 -9.07 -11.72 3.85
N ARG A 153 -8.68 -11.40 5.09
CA ARG A 153 -9.58 -10.63 5.97
C ARG A 153 -9.67 -9.17 5.51
N GLY A 154 -10.70 -8.88 4.70
CA GLY A 154 -11.46 -7.62 4.79
C GLY A 154 -11.01 -6.45 3.91
N TYR A 155 -11.03 -6.61 2.58
CA TYR A 155 -10.95 -5.49 1.62
C TYR A 155 -12.28 -4.75 1.45
N TRP A 156 -13.06 -4.60 2.53
CA TRP A 156 -14.33 -3.88 2.53
C TRP A 156 -14.34 -2.86 3.67
N GLY A 157 -14.15 -1.59 3.32
CA GLY A 157 -14.64 -0.47 4.15
C GLY A 157 -13.93 -0.23 5.49
N ARG A 158 -12.70 -0.71 5.68
CA ARG A 158 -11.87 -0.27 6.81
C ARG A 158 -10.56 0.25 6.27
N SER A 159 -10.52 1.56 5.99
CA SER A 159 -9.30 2.33 6.18
C SER A 159 -8.61 1.78 7.42
N GLY A 160 -7.45 1.16 7.24
CA GLY A 160 -6.67 0.70 8.36
C GLY A 160 -6.39 1.93 9.20
N THR A 161 -6.71 1.90 10.50
CA THR A 161 -6.36 2.97 11.47
C THR A 161 -4.86 3.32 11.49
N ASN A 162 -4.05 2.57 10.73
CA ASN A 162 -2.62 2.77 10.50
C ASN A 162 -2.27 3.43 9.15
N TYR A 163 -3.18 3.56 8.19
CA TYR A 163 -2.89 4.12 6.87
C TYR A 163 -3.25 5.61 6.79
N ASP A 164 -4.51 5.95 7.11
CA ASP A 164 -4.97 7.34 7.06
C ASP A 164 -4.28 8.18 8.15
N GLY A 165 -3.73 9.32 7.75
CA GLY A 165 -3.03 10.24 8.64
C GLY A 165 -1.63 9.79 9.08
N LYS A 166 -1.12 8.65 8.59
CA LYS A 166 0.26 8.21 8.84
C LYS A 166 1.05 8.16 7.54
N LYS A 167 2.23 8.76 7.56
CA LYS A 167 3.19 8.68 6.46
C LYS A 167 4.04 7.43 6.60
N SER A 168 4.26 6.72 5.50
CA SER A 168 5.24 5.63 5.47
C SER A 168 6.68 6.17 5.44
N ASP A 169 7.52 5.60 6.30
CA ASP A 169 8.96 5.89 6.33
C ASP A 169 9.72 5.24 5.17
N ASN A 170 9.14 4.19 4.55
CA ASN A 170 9.75 3.47 3.43
C ASN A 170 9.67 4.24 2.12
N VAL A 171 8.72 5.16 1.97
CA VAL A 171 8.62 6.05 0.79
C VAL A 171 9.93 6.82 0.56
N LYS A 172 10.59 7.29 1.64
CA LYS A 172 11.88 8.00 1.56
C LYS A 172 13.03 7.12 1.07
N GLN A 173 12.93 5.80 1.22
CA GLN A 173 13.97 4.87 0.77
C GLN A 173 13.82 4.58 -0.72
N LEU A 174 12.59 4.52 -1.22
CA LEU A 174 12.29 4.28 -2.64
C LEU A 174 12.71 5.45 -3.53
N THR A 175 12.46 6.69 -3.09
CA THR A 175 12.95 7.88 -3.79
C THR A 175 14.49 7.93 -3.87
N ARG A 176 15.19 7.32 -2.91
CA ARG A 176 16.67 7.24 -2.90
C ARG A 176 17.21 6.10 -3.77
N LYS A 177 16.52 4.96 -3.82
CA LYS A 177 16.93 3.77 -4.60
C LYS A 177 16.61 3.88 -6.09
N SER A 178 15.57 4.64 -6.46
CA SER A 178 15.13 4.72 -7.86
C SER A 178 16.01 5.60 -8.76
N GLY A 179 16.89 6.46 -8.21
CA GLY A 179 17.82 7.28 -9.02
C GLY A 179 17.14 8.28 -9.99
N PHE A 180 15.80 8.35 -10.01
CA PHE A 180 15.05 9.31 -10.79
C PHE A 180 14.99 10.61 -10.00
N GLY A 181 16.05 11.40 -10.16
CA GLY A 181 16.26 12.64 -9.45
C GLY A 181 15.05 13.56 -9.47
N ARG A 182 14.77 14.17 -8.32
CA ARG A 182 14.06 15.45 -8.25
C ARG A 182 14.82 16.45 -9.12
N ALA A 183 14.43 16.59 -10.38
CA ALA A 183 14.70 17.80 -11.13
C ALA A 183 13.88 18.92 -10.45
N GLY A 184 14.51 19.68 -9.56
CA GLY A 184 13.93 20.92 -9.03
C GLY A 184 13.82 21.03 -7.51
N VAL A 185 14.89 20.74 -6.75
CA VAL A 185 15.14 21.54 -5.52
C VAL A 185 16.28 22.49 -5.86
N ARG A 186 15.89 23.66 -6.36
CA ARG A 186 16.80 24.80 -6.50
C ARG A 186 17.26 25.20 -5.10
N SER A 187 18.50 24.87 -4.78
CA SER A 187 19.23 25.49 -3.70
C SER A 187 19.36 26.98 -3.99
N SER A 188 18.54 27.81 -3.37
CA SER A 188 18.84 29.25 -3.28
C SER A 188 19.88 29.43 -2.18
N GLY A 189 21.15 29.31 -2.57
CA GLY A 189 22.30 29.78 -1.82
C GLY A 189 22.96 30.93 -2.58
N HIS A 190 22.78 32.14 -2.07
CA HIS A 190 23.67 33.32 -2.22
C HIS A 190 23.19 34.26 -1.10
N GLY A 191 23.99 34.64 -0.09
CA GLY A 191 25.41 34.94 -0.17
C GLY A 191 25.56 36.40 -0.56
N SER A 192 25.35 37.31 0.41
CA SER A 192 25.92 38.65 0.52
C SER A 192 25.70 39.12 1.96
#